data_AF-A0A968SKL3-F1
#
_entry.id   AF-A0A968SKL3-F1
#
_cell.length_a   1.000
_cell.length_b   1.000
_cell.length_c   1.000
_cell.angle_alpha   90.00
_cell.angle_beta   90.00
_cell.angle_gamma   90.00
#
_symmetry.space_group_name_H-M   'P 1'
#
loop_
_entity.id
_entity.type
_entity.pdbx_description
1 polymer ?
#
loop_
_entity_poly.entity_id
_entity_poly.type
_entity_poly.pdbx_seq_one_letter_code
_entity_poly.pdbx_strand_id
1 'polypeptide(L)'
;MPKRPASSPNPRAQSADPAQVQAIARRLHDLMLEFFKERGMDPIAADFAHICGLADSSLRNYLQAKAIPNSDKSIMIAEATGVSIDWLLTGQGPRYRRPLLGGELPSTSPEALAAADVYFYFPFFDVAASAGGGAFCGGGGRENVGAPE
;
A
#
# COMPACT_ATOMS: atom_id res chain seq x y z
N MET A 1 -6.58 -46.21 -31.24
CA MET A 1 -6.68 -44.85 -30.64
C MET A 1 -5.46 -44.61 -29.76
N PRO A 2 -4.43 -43.88 -30.21
CA PRO A 2 -3.30 -43.55 -29.34
C PRO A 2 -3.67 -42.40 -28.40
N LYS A 3 -3.34 -42.59 -27.12
CA LYS A 3 -3.57 -41.64 -26.02
C LYS A 3 -2.90 -40.30 -26.33
N ARG A 4 -3.61 -39.19 -26.05
CA ARG A 4 -3.05 -37.82 -26.09
C ARG A 4 -1.76 -37.79 -25.27
N PRO A 5 -0.60 -37.41 -25.83
CA PRO A 5 0.62 -37.27 -25.06
C PRO A 5 0.46 -36.13 -24.05
N ALA A 6 1.12 -36.31 -22.90
CA ALA A 6 1.09 -35.45 -21.74
C ALA A 6 1.30 -33.98 -22.08
N SER A 7 0.57 -33.13 -21.37
CA SER A 7 0.72 -31.67 -21.32
C SER A 7 2.20 -31.30 -21.30
N SER A 8 2.69 -30.68 -22.38
CA SER A 8 3.99 -30.02 -22.39
C SER A 8 4.15 -29.18 -21.12
N PRO A 9 5.30 -29.22 -20.43
CA PRO A 9 5.62 -28.23 -19.43
C PRO A 9 5.58 -26.87 -20.12
N ASN A 10 4.73 -25.98 -19.62
CA ASN A 10 4.52 -24.64 -20.18
C ASN A 10 5.87 -23.89 -20.25
N PRO A 11 6.36 -23.49 -21.45
CA PRO A 11 7.64 -22.81 -21.62
C PRO A 11 7.63 -21.34 -21.18
N ARG A 12 6.62 -20.88 -20.43
CA ARG A 12 6.50 -19.52 -19.90
C ARG A 12 7.03 -19.34 -18.48
N ALA A 13 7.79 -20.29 -17.94
CA ALA A 13 8.75 -19.99 -16.88
C ALA A 13 9.90 -19.16 -17.48
N GLN A 14 9.56 -17.96 -17.97
CA GLN A 14 10.53 -16.90 -18.17
C GLN A 14 11.32 -16.82 -16.88
N SER A 15 12.65 -16.86 -17.00
CA SER A 15 13.59 -16.57 -15.92
C SER A 15 13.28 -15.18 -15.38
N ALA A 16 12.30 -15.09 -14.49
CA ALA A 16 12.06 -13.88 -13.75
C ALA A 16 13.36 -13.60 -13.02
N ASP A 17 13.91 -12.42 -13.28
CA ASP A 17 15.13 -11.96 -12.65
C ASP A 17 15.02 -12.25 -11.15
N PRO A 18 15.98 -12.95 -10.52
CA PRO A 18 15.90 -13.26 -9.09
C PRO A 18 15.65 -11.99 -8.25
N ALA A 19 16.10 -10.82 -8.73
CA ALA A 19 15.79 -9.54 -8.11
C ALA A 19 14.29 -9.20 -8.14
N GLN A 20 13.59 -9.51 -9.23
CA GLN A 20 12.14 -9.28 -9.36
C GLN A 20 11.35 -10.21 -8.43
N VAL A 21 11.71 -11.50 -8.36
CA VAL A 21 11.04 -12.45 -7.47
C VAL A 21 11.20 -12.03 -6.01
N GLN A 22 12.39 -11.57 -5.63
CA GLN A 22 12.66 -11.03 -4.29
C GLN A 22 11.88 -9.73 -4.02
N ALA A 23 11.79 -8.83 -4.99
CA ALA A 23 11.02 -7.59 -4.84
C ALA A 23 9.53 -7.87 -4.59
N ILE A 24 8.94 -8.82 -5.32
CA ILE A 24 7.55 -9.24 -5.14
C ILE A 24 7.36 -9.91 -3.77
N ALA A 25 8.26 -10.80 -3.38
CA ALA A 25 8.23 -11.46 -2.07
C ALA A 25 8.27 -10.44 -0.92
N ARG A 26 9.14 -9.44 -1.02
CA ARG A 26 9.27 -8.36 -0.02
C ARG A 26 7.98 -7.55 0.08
N ARG A 27 7.40 -7.12 -1.05
CA ARG A 27 6.13 -6.37 -1.05
C ARG A 27 4.99 -7.18 -0.46
N LEU A 28 4.92 -8.48 -0.76
CA LEU A 28 3.90 -9.36 -0.19
C LEU A 28 4.09 -9.51 1.33
N HIS A 29 5.33 -9.60 1.80
CA HIS A 29 5.65 -9.63 3.22
C HIS A 29 5.26 -8.31 3.91
N ASP A 30 5.65 -7.17 3.35
CA ASP A 30 5.34 -5.83 3.88
C ASP A 30 3.81 -5.63 3.94
N LEU A 31 3.11 -6.05 2.89
CA LEU A 31 1.65 -6.01 2.81
C LEU A 31 0.99 -6.88 3.86
N MET A 32 1.50 -8.10 4.08
CA MET A 32 1.02 -8.97 5.16
C MET A 32 1.22 -8.29 6.52
N LEU A 33 2.40 -7.77 6.81
CA LEU A 33 2.68 -7.11 8.09
C LEU A 33 1.76 -5.92 8.34
N GLU A 34 1.58 -5.06 7.35
CA GLU A 34 0.67 -3.90 7.47
C GLU A 34 -0.77 -4.32 7.70
N PHE A 35 -1.24 -5.33 6.95
CA PHE A 35 -2.59 -5.85 7.08
C PHE A 35 -2.91 -6.40 8.47
N PHE A 36 -1.98 -7.11 9.10
CA PHE A 36 -2.15 -7.59 10.47
C PHE A 36 -2.00 -6.47 11.50
N LYS A 37 -1.06 -5.54 11.27
CA LYS A 37 -0.84 -4.38 12.14
C LYS A 37 -2.09 -3.50 12.23
N GLU A 38 -2.75 -3.23 11.10
CA GLU A 38 -4.00 -2.46 11.06
C GLU A 38 -5.12 -3.11 11.88
N ARG A 39 -5.11 -4.44 11.99
CA ARG A 39 -6.09 -5.23 12.75
C ARG A 39 -5.67 -5.51 14.19
N GLY A 40 -4.46 -5.11 14.59
CA GLY A 40 -3.91 -5.41 15.92
C GLY A 40 -3.68 -6.90 16.16
N MET A 41 -3.43 -7.67 15.09
CA MET A 41 -3.23 -9.12 15.14
C MET A 41 -1.75 -9.48 14.91
N ASP A 42 -1.35 -10.66 15.36
CA ASP A 42 -0.02 -11.19 15.08
C ASP A 42 0.13 -11.63 13.61
N PRO A 43 1.27 -11.39 12.96
CA PRO A 43 1.46 -11.70 11.55
C PRO A 43 1.66 -13.21 11.34
N ILE A 44 0.56 -13.92 11.05
CA ILE A 44 0.56 -15.37 10.79
C ILE A 44 0.29 -15.61 9.30
N ALA A 45 1.28 -16.19 8.61
CA ALA A 45 1.17 -16.46 7.16
C ALA A 45 0.01 -17.40 6.80
N ALA A 46 -0.30 -18.38 7.65
CA ALA A 46 -1.40 -19.32 7.42
C ALA A 46 -2.76 -18.59 7.41
N ASP A 47 -2.98 -17.70 8.38
CA ASP A 47 -4.19 -16.88 8.48
C ASP A 47 -4.29 -15.92 7.30
N PHE A 48 -3.18 -15.32 6.87
CA PHE A 48 -3.15 -14.47 5.68
C PHE A 48 -3.57 -15.23 4.43
N ALA A 49 -3.04 -16.44 4.25
CA ALA A 49 -3.39 -17.30 3.13
C ALA A 49 -4.89 -17.63 3.15
N HIS A 50 -5.43 -17.97 4.32
CA HIS A 50 -6.86 -18.27 4.48
C HIS A 50 -7.75 -17.07 4.14
N ILE A 51 -7.40 -15.88 4.64
CA ILE A 51 -8.13 -14.63 4.37
C ILE A 51 -8.11 -14.29 2.87
N CYS A 52 -6.97 -14.51 2.21
CA CYS A 52 -6.84 -14.27 0.77
C CYS A 52 -7.41 -15.41 -0.10
N GLY A 53 -7.82 -16.54 0.48
CA GLY A 53 -8.26 -17.74 -0.25
C GLY A 53 -7.12 -18.53 -0.94
N LEU A 54 -5.87 -18.35 -0.52
CA LEU A 54 -4.72 -19.08 -1.04
C LEU A 54 -4.40 -20.33 -0.22
N ALA A 55 -3.75 -21.30 -0.86
CA ALA A 55 -3.10 -22.40 -0.14
C ALA A 55 -1.88 -21.89 0.64
N ASP A 56 -1.75 -22.29 1.91
CA ASP A 56 -0.63 -21.93 2.80
C ASP A 56 0.74 -22.21 2.15
N SER A 57 0.89 -23.35 1.48
CA SER A 57 2.12 -23.73 0.76
C SER A 57 2.47 -22.77 -0.38
N SER A 58 1.46 -22.22 -1.08
CA SER A 58 1.69 -21.23 -2.14
C SER A 58 2.20 -19.92 -1.56
N LEU A 59 1.57 -19.44 -0.48
CA LEU A 59 1.98 -18.19 0.16
C LEU A 59 3.41 -18.28 0.71
N ARG A 60 3.76 -19.40 1.38
CA ARG A 60 5.12 -19.62 1.88
C ARG A 60 6.16 -19.63 0.76
N ASN A 61 5.85 -20.21 -0.39
CA ASN A 61 6.74 -20.18 -1.55
C ASN A 61 6.98 -18.76 -2.07
N TYR A 62 5.96 -17.89 -2.01
CA TYR A 62 6.10 -16.49 -2.39
C TYR A 62 6.91 -15.70 -1.37
N LEU A 63 6.65 -15.88 -0.08
CA LEU A 63 7.43 -15.23 1.00
C LEU A 63 8.90 -15.65 0.98
N GLN A 64 9.21 -16.87 0.55
CA GLN A 64 10.57 -17.37 0.38
C GLN A 64 11.20 -16.97 -0.96
N ALA A 65 10.54 -16.11 -1.75
CA ALA A 65 11.00 -15.70 -3.08
C ALA A 65 11.32 -16.87 -4.03
N LYS A 66 10.63 -18.02 -3.86
CA LYS A 66 10.82 -19.22 -4.70
C LYS A 66 9.98 -19.20 -5.98
N ALA A 67 8.89 -18.43 -5.97
CA ALA A 67 7.95 -18.38 -7.07
C ALA A 67 7.28 -17.01 -7.15
N ILE A 68 6.82 -16.66 -8.35
CA ILE A 68 5.97 -15.49 -8.59
C ILE A 68 4.49 -15.94 -8.53
N PRO A 69 3.60 -15.16 -7.88
CA PRO A 69 2.18 -15.44 -7.92
C PRO A 69 1.66 -15.36 -9.36
N ASN A 70 0.94 -16.41 -9.77
CA ASN A 70 0.24 -16.42 -11.05
C ASN A 70 -0.85 -15.33 -11.08
N SER A 71 -1.33 -14.97 -12.27
CA SER A 71 -2.34 -13.92 -12.47
C SER A 71 -3.56 -14.10 -11.58
N ASP A 72 -4.17 -15.29 -11.53
CA ASP A 72 -5.31 -15.57 -10.65
C ASP A 72 -5.01 -15.27 -9.18
N LYS A 73 -3.85 -15.71 -8.68
CA LYS A 73 -3.45 -15.53 -7.29
C LYS A 73 -3.16 -14.07 -6.97
N SER A 74 -2.61 -13.32 -7.93
CA SER A 74 -2.39 -11.88 -7.78
C SER A 74 -3.71 -11.10 -7.68
N ILE A 75 -4.75 -11.53 -8.41
CA ILE A 75 -6.10 -10.97 -8.33
C ILE A 75 -6.70 -11.25 -6.94
N MET A 76 -6.62 -12.49 -6.46
CA MET A 76 -7.14 -12.87 -5.13
C MET A 76 -6.52 -12.03 -4.00
N ILE A 77 -5.19 -11.84 -4.02
CA ILE A 77 -4.50 -11.01 -3.03
C ILE A 77 -4.94 -9.55 -3.13
N ALA A 78 -5.06 -9.03 -4.36
CA ALA A 78 -5.50 -7.67 -4.62
C ALA A 78 -6.95 -7.42 -4.18
N GLU A 79 -7.84 -8.39 -4.33
CA GLU A 79 -9.24 -8.30 -3.88
C GLU A 79 -9.34 -8.37 -2.36
N ALA A 80 -8.59 -9.26 -1.71
CA ALA A 80 -8.62 -9.42 -0.25
C ALA A 80 -8.03 -8.23 0.51
N THR A 81 -7.02 -7.56 -0.08
CA THR A 81 -6.29 -6.46 0.57
C THR A 81 -6.54 -5.08 -0.05
N GLY A 82 -7.26 -5.00 -1.18
CA GLY A 82 -7.57 -3.74 -1.85
C GLY A 82 -6.41 -3.09 -2.59
N VAL A 83 -5.30 -3.81 -2.80
CA VAL A 83 -4.11 -3.28 -3.47
C VAL A 83 -4.17 -3.41 -4.99
N SER A 84 -3.36 -2.63 -5.69
CA SER A 84 -3.20 -2.71 -7.14
C SER A 84 -2.30 -3.89 -7.54
N ILE A 85 -2.71 -4.64 -8.57
CA ILE A 85 -1.92 -5.76 -9.12
C ILE A 85 -0.60 -5.25 -9.70
N ASP A 86 -0.62 -4.10 -10.38
CA ASP A 86 0.58 -3.46 -10.93
C ASP A 86 1.58 -3.15 -9.82
N TRP A 87 1.13 -2.50 -8.74
CA TRP A 87 1.99 -2.24 -7.58
C TRP A 87 2.56 -3.53 -6.95
N LEU A 88 1.77 -4.60 -6.86
CA LEU A 88 2.25 -5.87 -6.29
C LEU A 88 3.37 -6.49 -7.16
N LEU A 89 3.14 -6.60 -8.48
CA LEU A 89 4.02 -7.31 -9.39
C LEU A 89 5.21 -6.46 -9.86
N THR A 90 4.97 -5.21 -10.22
CA THR A 90 5.98 -4.31 -10.80
C THR A 90 6.49 -3.31 -9.77
N GLY A 91 5.65 -2.92 -8.81
CA GLY A 91 5.95 -1.84 -7.85
C GLY A 91 5.75 -0.46 -8.43
N GLN A 92 5.20 -0.39 -9.64
CA GLN A 92 4.81 0.86 -10.27
C GLN A 92 3.37 1.19 -9.87
N GLY A 93 3.05 2.48 -9.94
CA GLY A 93 1.70 2.96 -9.70
C GLY A 93 1.27 3.00 -8.22
N PRO A 94 -0.01 3.37 -7.98
CA PRO A 94 -0.55 3.56 -6.64
C PRO A 94 -0.77 2.20 -5.94
N ARG A 95 -0.29 2.10 -4.69
CA ARG A 95 -0.40 0.90 -3.84
C ARG A 95 -1.83 0.44 -3.65
N TYR A 96 -2.71 1.35 -3.24
CA TYR A 96 -4.12 1.06 -3.04
C TYR A 96 -4.88 1.31 -4.33
N ARG A 97 -5.78 0.39 -4.67
CA ARG A 97 -6.75 0.63 -5.73
C ARG A 97 -7.65 1.74 -5.22
N ARG A 98 -7.57 2.92 -5.85
CA ARG A 98 -8.51 4.01 -5.56
C ARG A 98 -9.92 3.41 -5.69
N PRO A 99 -10.78 3.49 -4.66
CA PRO A 99 -12.18 3.15 -4.85
C PRO A 99 -12.66 4.05 -5.98
N LEU A 100 -12.99 3.45 -7.11
CA LEU A 100 -13.76 4.15 -8.13
C LEU A 100 -15.12 4.36 -7.48
N LEU A 101 -15.26 5.42 -6.69
CA LEU A 101 -16.55 6.03 -6.41
C LEU A 101 -17.17 6.21 -7.81
N GLY A 102 -18.14 5.37 -8.14
CA GLY A 102 -18.52 5.09 -9.52
C GLY A 102 -18.78 6.35 -10.34
N GLY A 103 -18.32 6.31 -11.59
CA GLY A 103 -18.61 7.33 -12.59
C GLY A 103 -17.34 7.85 -13.24
N GLU A 104 -17.37 7.89 -14.57
CA GLU A 104 -16.65 8.84 -15.42
C GLU A 104 -16.11 10.02 -14.61
N LEU A 105 -14.81 10.34 -14.70
CA LEU A 105 -14.32 11.64 -14.26
C LEU A 105 -15.22 12.69 -14.91
N PRO A 106 -16.06 13.46 -14.18
CA PRO A 106 -16.61 14.65 -14.79
C PRO A 106 -15.39 15.47 -15.18
N SER A 107 -15.32 15.80 -16.46
CA SER A 107 -14.41 16.83 -16.97
C SER A 107 -14.33 17.93 -15.92
N THR A 108 -13.11 18.36 -15.61
CA THR A 108 -12.78 19.38 -14.61
C THR A 108 -13.26 20.77 -15.05
N SER A 109 -14.54 20.87 -15.40
CA SER A 109 -15.29 22.09 -15.62
C SER A 109 -15.97 22.41 -14.28
N PRO A 110 -15.84 23.65 -13.78
CA PRO A 110 -16.38 24.05 -12.49
C PRO A 110 -17.90 23.85 -12.36
N GLU A 111 -18.64 23.73 -13.47
CA GLU A 111 -20.08 23.48 -13.47
C GLU A 111 -20.47 22.06 -13.01
N ALA A 112 -19.60 21.06 -13.23
CA ALA A 112 -19.90 19.68 -12.89
C ALA A 112 -19.68 19.35 -11.40
N LEU A 113 -18.75 20.07 -10.74
CA LEU A 113 -18.52 19.95 -9.29
C LEU A 113 -19.70 20.49 -8.47
N ALA A 114 -20.46 21.45 -8.99
CA ALA A 114 -21.63 21.99 -8.31
C ALA A 114 -22.86 21.05 -8.37
N ALA A 115 -22.90 20.15 -9.37
CA ALA A 115 -23.99 19.20 -9.55
C ALA A 115 -23.77 17.88 -8.80
N ALA A 116 -22.52 17.51 -8.56
CA ALA A 116 -22.15 16.32 -7.83
C ALA A 116 -21.89 16.71 -6.37
N ASP A 117 -22.87 16.48 -5.50
CA ASP A 117 -22.81 16.68 -4.04
C ASP A 117 -21.80 15.71 -3.38
N VAL A 118 -20.54 15.78 -3.80
CA VAL A 118 -19.47 14.83 -3.48
C VAL A 118 -18.65 15.42 -2.36
N TYR A 119 -19.08 15.14 -1.13
CA TYR A 119 -18.30 15.42 0.06
C TYR A 119 -17.30 14.27 0.29
N PHE A 120 -16.00 14.59 0.26
CA PHE A 120 -14.96 13.70 0.74
C PHE A 120 -14.72 13.96 2.23
N TYR A 121 -14.90 12.93 3.06
CA TYR A 121 -14.64 13.04 4.50
C TYR A 121 -13.13 13.03 4.76
N PHE A 122 -12.57 14.18 5.13
CA PHE A 122 -11.20 14.27 5.58
C PHE A 122 -11.16 14.04 7.10
N PRO A 123 -10.42 13.05 7.61
CA PRO A 123 -10.30 12.86 9.05
C PRO A 123 -9.60 14.08 9.67
N PHE A 124 -10.31 14.79 10.54
CA PHE A 124 -9.75 15.86 11.33
C PHE A 124 -8.97 15.23 12.50
N PHE A 125 -7.65 15.22 12.41
CA PHE A 125 -6.81 14.86 13.55
C PHE A 125 -6.56 16.13 14.35
N ASP A 126 -6.91 16.09 15.64
CA ASP A 126 -6.54 17.14 16.57
C ASP A 126 -5.03 17.04 16.84
N VAL A 127 -4.24 17.94 16.25
CA VAL A 127 -2.79 18.00 16.49
C VAL A 127 -2.59 18.80 17.77
N ALA A 128 -2.38 18.08 18.88
CA ALA A 128 -1.80 18.68 20.08
C ALA A 128 -0.35 19.06 19.78
N ALA A 129 -0.13 20.29 19.30
CA ALA A 129 1.20 20.87 19.19
C ALA A 129 1.75 21.04 20.62
N SER A 130 2.56 20.07 21.07
CA SER A 130 3.32 20.20 22.31
C SER A 130 4.40 21.27 22.10
N ALA A 131 4.09 22.51 22.48
CA ALA A 131 5.11 23.52 22.71
C ALA A 131 5.87 23.10 23.96
N GLY A 132 6.97 22.35 23.78
CA GLY A 132 7.92 22.08 24.85
C GLY A 132 8.28 23.39 25.54
N GLY A 133 8.27 23.39 26.88
CA GLY A 133 8.47 24.58 27.71
C GLY A 133 9.80 25.28 27.41
N GLY A 134 9.78 26.23 26.49
CA GLY A 134 10.89 27.11 26.17
C GLY A 134 11.11 28.09 27.32
N ALA A 135 11.73 27.63 28.40
CA ALA A 135 12.29 28.50 29.42
C ALA A 135 13.51 29.21 28.83
N PHE A 136 13.32 30.37 28.22
CA PHE A 136 14.45 31.27 27.91
C PHE A 136 14.74 32.11 29.16
N CYS A 137 15.79 31.74 29.88
CA CYS A 137 16.32 32.51 30.99
C CYS A 137 17.13 33.72 30.49
N GLY A 138 16.58 34.92 30.68
CA GLY A 138 17.32 36.04 31.28
C GLY A 138 18.18 36.93 30.36
N GLY A 139 18.00 38.25 30.54
CA GLY A 139 18.99 39.27 30.17
C GLY A 139 18.39 40.61 29.74
N GLY A 140 17.81 41.37 30.69
CA GLY A 140 17.37 42.75 30.45
C GLY A 140 18.51 43.78 30.57
N GLY A 141 18.35 44.94 29.92
CA GLY A 141 19.23 46.09 30.18
C GLY A 141 19.23 47.20 29.12
N ARG A 142 18.11 47.91 29.00
CA ARG A 142 17.88 49.28 28.45
C ARG A 142 19.08 50.03 27.82
N GLU A 143 18.95 50.31 26.52
CA GLU A 143 19.69 51.35 25.81
C GLU A 143 19.21 52.75 26.22
N ASN A 144 20.15 53.63 26.59
CA ASN A 144 19.89 55.03 26.91
C ASN A 144 19.82 55.84 25.60
N VAL A 145 18.63 56.36 25.28
CA VAL A 145 18.44 57.39 24.25
C VAL A 145 18.75 58.75 24.86
N GLY A 146 19.75 59.44 24.31
CA GLY A 146 20.18 60.76 24.76
C GLY A 146 19.24 61.89 24.32
N ALA A 147 19.13 62.90 25.17
CA ALA A 147 18.70 64.26 24.82
C ALA A 147 19.52 65.26 25.66
N PRO A 148 20.40 66.07 25.06
CA PRO A 148 20.90 67.28 25.70
C PRO A 148 20.08 68.50 25.26
N GLU A 149 19.59 69.28 26.23
CA GLU A 149 19.48 70.74 26.15
C GLU A 149 20.63 71.36 26.96
#